data_AF-A0A377J6N2-F1
#
_entry.id   AF-A0A377J6N2-F1
#
_cell.length_a   1.000
_cell.length_b   1.000
_cell.length_c   1.000
_cell.angle_alpha   90.00
_cell.angle_beta   90.00
_cell.angle_gamma   90.00
#
_symmetry.space_group_name_H-M   'P 1'
#
loop_
_entity.id
_entity.type
_entity.pdbx_description
1 polymer ?
#
loop_
_entity_poly.entity_id
_entity_poly.type
_entity_poly.pdbx_seq_one_letter_code
_entity_poly.pdbx_strand_id
1 'polypeptide(L)'
;MSSPTLETPTPRTPKATSSKQLSQRDMAGILGIDTKTLYNWKKHKPNLYRIVMLGFKFDELLECSKRNYDKLLELEAQAMAQPHKQP
;
A
#
# COMPACT_ATOMS: atom_id res chain seq x y z
N MET A 1 -13.77 41.48 -24.55
CA MET A 1 -14.36 40.34 -23.83
C MET A 1 -13.36 39.21 -23.90
N SER A 2 -12.64 38.97 -22.82
CA SER A 2 -11.57 37.96 -22.77
C SER A 2 -12.13 36.69 -22.17
N SER A 3 -12.16 35.61 -22.95
CA SER A 3 -12.59 34.29 -22.48
C SER A 3 -11.53 33.72 -21.53
N PRO A 4 -11.92 33.11 -20.40
CA PRO A 4 -11.01 32.37 -19.55
C PRO A 4 -10.81 30.95 -20.11
N THR A 5 -9.57 30.59 -20.40
CA THR A 5 -9.16 29.22 -20.73
C THR A 5 -9.32 28.34 -19.49
N LEU A 6 -10.13 27.29 -19.59
CA LEU A 6 -10.24 26.23 -18.60
C LEU A 6 -8.97 25.38 -18.62
N GLU A 7 -8.10 25.55 -17.63
CA GLU A 7 -7.01 24.59 -17.40
C GLU A 7 -7.59 23.30 -16.79
N THR A 8 -7.53 22.22 -17.54
CA THR A 8 -7.84 20.87 -17.05
C THR A 8 -6.72 20.43 -16.08
N PRO A 9 -7.03 19.96 -14.85
CA PRO A 9 -6.00 19.46 -13.96
C PRO A 9 -5.48 18.11 -14.47
N THR A 10 -4.22 18.09 -14.89
CA THR A 10 -3.48 16.88 -15.26
C THR A 10 -3.51 15.86 -14.11
N PRO A 11 -3.77 14.56 -14.37
CA PRO A 11 -3.62 13.52 -13.35
C PRO A 11 -2.15 13.46 -12.94
N ARG A 12 -1.85 13.84 -11.69
CA ARG A 12 -0.53 13.64 -11.10
C ARG A 12 -0.30 12.13 -10.98
N THR A 13 0.60 11.61 -11.80
CA THR A 13 1.14 10.25 -11.68
C THR A 13 1.63 10.04 -10.24
N PRO A 14 1.22 8.96 -9.54
CA PRO A 14 1.77 8.67 -8.23
C PRO A 14 3.26 8.35 -8.40
N LYS A 15 4.13 9.23 -7.88
CA LYS A 15 5.56 8.98 -7.75
C LYS A 15 5.76 7.71 -6.93
N ALA A 16 6.66 6.83 -7.37
CA ALA A 16 7.05 5.64 -6.63
C ALA A 16 7.42 6.01 -5.19
N THR A 17 6.54 5.65 -4.26
CA THR A 17 6.72 5.91 -2.83
C THR A 17 7.78 4.94 -2.32
N SER A 18 9.01 5.45 -2.15
CA SER A 18 10.01 4.78 -1.32
C SER A 18 9.34 4.40 0.00
N SER A 19 9.41 3.12 0.36
CA SER A 19 8.85 2.54 1.58
C SER A 19 9.48 3.19 2.82
N LYS A 20 8.99 4.39 3.14
CA LYS A 20 9.42 5.16 4.30
C LYS A 20 8.72 4.56 5.51
N GLN A 21 9.48 3.83 6.33
CA GLN A 21 8.99 3.31 7.60
C GLN A 21 8.48 4.48 8.44
N LEU A 22 7.17 4.54 8.68
CA LEU A 22 6.56 5.59 9.49
C LEU A 22 6.96 5.41 10.95
N SER A 23 7.48 6.46 11.57
CA SER A 23 7.73 6.45 13.02
C SER A 23 6.40 6.51 13.79
N GLN A 24 6.43 6.21 15.09
CA GLN A 24 5.24 6.36 15.94
C GLN A 24 4.72 7.80 15.97
N ARG A 25 5.61 8.80 15.84
CA ARG A 25 5.23 10.21 15.76
C ARG A 25 4.50 10.50 14.45
N ASP A 26 4.99 9.95 13.33
CA ASP A 26 4.36 10.13 12.03
C ASP A 26 2.98 9.48 12.00
N MET A 27 2.86 8.24 12.50
CA MET A 27 1.57 7.55 12.61
C MET A 27 0.58 8.32 13.48
N ALA A 28 1.04 8.86 14.62
CA ALA A 28 0.21 9.68 15.49
C ALA A 28 -0.23 10.98 14.79
N GLY A 29 0.68 11.63 14.05
CA GLY A 29 0.39 12.82 13.25
C GLY A 29 -0.65 12.56 12.15
N ILE A 30 -0.54 11.44 11.43
CA ILE A 30 -1.50 11.03 10.39
C ILE A 30 -2.89 10.80 11.00
N LEU A 31 -2.96 10.22 12.19
CA LEU A 31 -4.22 9.95 12.89
C LEU A 31 -4.78 11.19 13.63
N GLY A 32 -4.02 12.28 13.73
CA GLY A 32 -4.41 13.46 14.49
C GLY A 32 -4.50 13.21 16.00
N ILE A 33 -3.70 12.27 16.53
CA ILE A 33 -3.69 11.90 17.96
C ILE A 33 -2.33 12.17 18.59
N ASP A 34 -2.28 12.21 19.93
CA ASP A 34 -1.00 12.14 20.64
C ASP A 34 -0.39 10.73 20.53
N THR A 35 0.94 10.69 20.43
CA THR A 35 1.77 9.50 20.59
C THR A 35 1.43 8.68 21.84
N LYS A 36 1.06 9.32 22.96
CA LYS A 36 0.60 8.63 24.17
C LYS A 36 -0.69 7.85 23.96
N THR A 37 -1.60 8.37 23.15
CA THR A 37 -2.85 7.67 22.80
C THR A 37 -2.55 6.38 22.03
N LEU A 38 -1.59 6.43 21.10
CA LEU A 38 -1.13 5.25 20.38
C LEU A 38 -0.52 4.20 21.32
N TYR A 39 0.27 4.64 22.32
CA TYR A 39 0.80 3.75 23.37
C TYR A 39 -0.32 3.15 24.24
N ASN A 40 -1.30 3.95 24.63
CA ASN A 40 -2.45 3.49 25.41
C ASN A 40 -3.28 2.46 24.65
N TRP A 41 -3.41 2.60 23.32
CA TRP A 41 -4.05 1.57 22.50
C TRP A 41 -3.26 0.27 22.49
N LYS A 42 -1.94 0.32 22.38
CA LYS A 42 -1.11 -0.89 22.47
C LYS A 42 -1.31 -1.63 23.79
N LYS A 43 -1.43 -0.90 24.91
CA LYS A 43 -1.56 -1.46 26.26
C LYS A 43 -2.97 -1.90 26.63
N HIS A 44 -3.98 -1.07 26.34
CA HIS A 44 -5.34 -1.24 26.83
C HIS A 44 -6.34 -1.67 25.75
N LYS A 45 -6.01 -1.51 24.46
CA LYS A 45 -6.87 -1.85 23.32
C LYS A 45 -6.05 -2.53 22.20
N PRO A 46 -5.43 -3.69 22.47
CA PRO A 46 -4.48 -4.31 21.54
C PRO A 46 -5.10 -4.62 20.17
N ASN A 47 -6.40 -4.95 20.12
CA ASN A 47 -7.11 -5.18 18.86
C ASN A 47 -7.23 -3.91 18.01
N LEU A 48 -7.50 -2.76 18.62
CA LEU A 48 -7.53 -1.46 17.92
C LEU A 48 -6.14 -1.13 17.38
N TYR A 49 -5.12 -1.25 18.23
CA TYR A 49 -3.73 -1.02 17.81
C TYR A 49 -3.36 -1.92 16.64
N ARG A 50 -3.69 -3.22 16.71
CA ARG A 50 -3.44 -4.17 15.62
C ARG A 50 -4.10 -3.74 14.31
N ILE A 51 -5.40 -3.44 14.32
CA ILE A 51 -6.13 -3.02 13.12
C ILE A 51 -5.50 -1.77 12.50
N VAL A 52 -5.20 -0.76 13.31
CA VAL A 52 -4.56 0.49 12.85
C VAL A 52 -3.18 0.23 12.26
N MET A 53 -2.35 -0.59 12.91
CA MET A 53 -1.01 -0.95 12.40
C MET A 53 -1.08 -1.73 11.08
N LEU A 54 -2.09 -2.60 10.89
CA LEU A 54 -2.32 -3.25 9.60
C LEU A 54 -2.73 -2.23 8.53
N GLY A 55 -3.54 -1.23 8.87
CA GLY A 55 -3.92 -0.15 7.96
C GLY A 55 -2.71 0.62 7.42
N PHE A 56 -1.72 0.91 8.26
CA PHE A 56 -0.48 1.57 7.80
C PHE A 56 0.40 0.70 6.89
N LYS A 57 0.25 -0.62 6.94
CA LYS A 57 0.96 -1.55 6.07
C LYS A 57 0.18 -1.91 4.81
N PHE A 58 -0.99 -1.30 4.60
CA PHE A 58 -1.90 -1.70 3.54
C PHE A 58 -1.29 -1.56 2.15
N ASP A 59 -0.60 -0.46 1.87
CA ASP A 59 0.04 -0.23 0.57
C ASP A 59 1.12 -1.28 0.27
N GLU A 60 1.93 -1.64 1.26
CA GLU A 60 2.95 -2.69 1.13
C GLU A 60 2.32 -4.07 0.89
N LEU A 61 1.24 -4.38 1.60
CA LEU A 61 0.50 -5.63 1.42
C LEU A 61 -0.16 -5.69 0.04
N LEU A 62 -0.72 -4.57 -0.43
CA LEU A 62 -1.34 -4.47 -1.76
C LEU A 62 -0.29 -4.67 -2.87
N GLU A 63 0.87 -4.03 -2.74
CA GLU A 63 1.99 -4.18 -3.66
C GLU A 63 2.52 -5.62 -3.68
N CYS A 64 2.67 -6.24 -2.50
CA CYS A 64 3.06 -7.65 -2.38
C CYS A 64 2.04 -8.57 -3.06
N SER A 65 0.75 -8.31 -2.88
CA SER A 65 -0.33 -9.07 -3.50
C SER A 65 -0.28 -9.00 -5.03
N LYS A 66 -0.06 -7.80 -5.60
CA LYS A 66 0.10 -7.63 -7.06
C LYS A 66 1.30 -8.43 -7.59
N ARG A 67 2.47 -8.27 -6.96
CA ARG A 67 3.67 -9.03 -7.37
C ARG A 67 3.47 -10.54 -7.27
N ASN A 68 2.72 -11.00 -6.26
CA ASN A 68 2.42 -12.41 -6.12
C ASN A 68 1.50 -12.90 -7.25
N TYR A 69 0.50 -12.11 -7.62
CA TYR A 69 -0.37 -12.40 -8.76
C TYR A 69 0.44 -12.47 -10.08
N ASP A 70 1.31 -11.49 -10.34
CA ASP A 70 2.14 -11.48 -11.55
C ASP A 70 3.04 -12.71 -11.64
N LYS A 71 3.66 -13.12 -10.52
CA LYS A 71 4.46 -14.35 -10.45
C LYS A 71 3.65 -15.60 -10.75
N LEU A 72 2.40 -15.67 -10.30
CA LEU A 72 1.54 -16.82 -10.58
C LEU A 72 1.20 -16.90 -12.08
N LEU A 73 0.94 -15.76 -12.73
CA LEU A 73 0.74 -15.71 -14.19
C LEU A 73 1.99 -16.15 -14.96
N GLU A 74 3.18 -15.72 -14.53
CA GLU A 74 4.44 -16.15 -15.14
C GLU A 74 4.64 -17.67 -15.02
N LEU A 75 4.31 -18.26 -13.86
CA LEU A 75 4.41 -19.70 -13.66
C LEU A 75 3.42 -20.48 -14.53
N GLU A 76 2.18 -19.99 -14.67
CA GLU A 76 1.18 -20.58 -15.56
C GLU A 76 1.66 -20.54 -17.02
N ALA A 77 2.18 -19.40 -17.48
CA ALA A 77 2.73 -19.24 -18.81
C ALA A 77 3.91 -20.18 -19.07
N GLN A 78 4.83 -20.33 -18.11
CA GLN A 78 5.95 -21.28 -18.20
C GLN A 78 5.47 -22.73 -18.27
N ALA A 79 4.44 -23.09 -17.49
CA ALA A 79 3.87 -24.43 -17.51
C ALA A 79 3.21 -24.75 -18.87
N MET A 80 2.52 -23.78 -19.48
CA MET A 80 1.92 -23.93 -20.81
C MET A 80 2.95 -23.91 -21.95
N ALA A 81 4.06 -23.19 -21.77
CA ALA A 81 5.14 -23.07 -22.76
C ALA A 81 6.10 -24.28 -22.79
N GLN A 82 6.02 -25.18 -21.80
CA GLN A 82 6.71 -26.47 -21.86
C GLN A 82 5.81 -27.46 -22.59
N PRO A 83 6.04 -27.77 -23.88
CA PRO A 83 5.33 -28.86 -24.52
C PRO A 83 5.67 -30.13 -23.75
N HIS A 84 4.63 -30.78 -23.26
CA HIS A 84 4.67 -32.08 -22.61
C HIS A 84 5.58 -33.01 -23.44
N LYS A 85 6.83 -33.20 -23.00
CA LYS A 85 7.70 -34.25 -23.53
C LYS A 85 7.10 -35.56 -23.02
N GLN A 86 6.12 -36.07 -23.76
CA GLN A 86 5.64 -37.43 -23.57
C GLN A 86 6.79 -38.39 -23.90
N PRO A 87 7.02 -39.42 -23.06
CA PRO A 87 8.04 -40.43 -23.29
C PRO A 87 7.73 -41.29 -24.52
#